data_AF-A0AAJ3RH66-F1
#
_entry.id   AF-A0AAJ3RH66-F1
#
_cell.length_a   1.000
_cell.length_b   1.000
_cell.length_c   1.000
_cell.angle_alpha   90.00
_cell.angle_beta   90.00
_cell.angle_gamma   90.00
#
_symmetry.space_group_name_H-M   'P 1'
#
loop_
_entity.id
_entity.type
_entity.pdbx_description
1 polymer ?
#
loop_
_entity_poly.entity_id
_entity_poly.type
_entity_poly.pdbx_seq_one_letter_code
_entity_poly.pdbx_strand_id
1 'polypeptide(L)'
;MKIKIFEITGRRVAILGWSVGLSIALMLLKFFENFGEKVDVSAVDVFKVVDSATNVSPIVGAIGLGIALCQVVAWEQLRYALLKADKFWLQLAQIVAMVLTLLGAVVAVMPSGTTLTASGAMMQTSFGAFQAALPFYNNLAIGIANLLLGAGLAMKFAGKVRLYGVALLVLPVLSLLAGEFYTYLYTSVGGLTLQTLETYRTMMLIFQFAVQAGLMVLLRRTMSGVGESNAEINEA
;
A
#
# COMPACT_ATOMS: atom_id res chain seq x y z
N MET A 1 13.34 -18.80 23.05
CA MET A 1 13.36 -19.28 21.65
C MET A 1 12.77 -18.19 20.76
N LYS A 2 13.44 -17.74 19.70
CA LYS A 2 12.90 -16.70 18.81
C LYS A 2 11.91 -17.33 17.83
N ILE A 3 10.69 -16.80 17.74
CA ILE A 3 9.65 -17.29 16.84
C ILE A 3 10.11 -17.09 15.39
N LYS A 4 10.10 -18.17 14.60
CA LYS A 4 10.52 -18.19 13.18
C LYS A 4 9.33 -18.05 12.21
N ILE A 5 8.18 -18.58 12.60
CA ILE A 5 6.91 -18.61 11.85
C ILE A 5 5.77 -18.51 12.87
N PHE A 6 4.68 -17.81 12.53
CA PHE A 6 3.49 -17.74 13.37
C PHE A 6 2.54 -18.89 13.06
N GLU A 7 2.19 -19.67 14.10
CA GLU A 7 1.21 -20.75 13.98
C GLU A 7 -0.21 -20.21 14.20
N ILE A 8 -1.02 -20.31 13.15
CA ILE A 8 -2.42 -19.89 13.12
C ILE A 8 -3.32 -21.07 12.72
N THR A 9 -4.61 -20.99 13.05
CA THR A 9 -5.57 -22.04 12.71
C THR A 9 -5.75 -22.16 11.19
N GLY A 10 -6.02 -23.37 10.68
CA GLY A 10 -6.17 -23.61 9.23
C GLY A 10 -7.21 -22.71 8.56
N ARG A 11 -8.31 -22.37 9.26
CA ARG A 11 -9.30 -21.39 8.78
C ARG A 11 -8.70 -19.99 8.57
N ARG A 12 -7.82 -19.53 9.47
CA ARG A 12 -7.14 -18.23 9.35
C ARG A 12 -6.10 -18.24 8.24
N VAL A 13 -5.43 -19.36 8.02
CA VAL A 13 -4.58 -19.55 6.84
C VAL A 13 -5.41 -19.43 5.57
N ALA A 14 -6.57 -20.10 5.47
CA ALA A 14 -7.41 -19.95 4.28
C ALA A 14 -7.83 -18.49 4.03
N ILE A 15 -8.30 -17.79 5.07
CA ILE A 15 -8.68 -16.37 4.99
C ILE A 15 -7.52 -15.50 4.51
N LEU A 16 -6.32 -15.68 5.07
CA LEU A 16 -5.11 -14.95 4.65
C LEU A 16 -4.79 -15.19 3.16
N GLY A 17 -5.05 -16.39 2.65
CA GLY A 17 -4.70 -16.78 1.28
C GLY A 17 -5.63 -16.14 0.28
N TRP A 18 -6.93 -16.22 0.57
CA TRP A 18 -7.96 -15.54 -0.19
C TRP A 18 -7.79 -14.02 -0.17
N SER A 19 -7.51 -13.43 1.00
CA SER A 19 -7.29 -11.99 1.12
C SER A 19 -6.07 -11.53 0.32
N VAL A 20 -4.94 -12.25 0.39
CA VAL A 20 -3.74 -11.92 -0.40
C VAL A 20 -4.00 -12.10 -1.90
N GLY A 21 -4.61 -13.22 -2.31
CA GLY A 21 -4.92 -13.50 -3.71
C GLY A 21 -5.89 -12.47 -4.32
N LEU A 22 -6.95 -12.12 -3.59
CA LEU A 22 -7.95 -11.16 -4.03
C LEU A 22 -7.40 -9.73 -4.05
N SER A 23 -6.51 -9.38 -3.10
CA SER A 23 -5.80 -8.10 -3.13
C SER A 23 -4.91 -7.97 -4.37
N ILE A 24 -4.14 -9.00 -4.71
CA ILE A 24 -3.27 -8.99 -5.91
C ILE A 24 -4.11 -8.90 -7.20
N ALA A 25 -5.22 -9.65 -7.28
CA ALA A 25 -6.12 -9.59 -8.42
C ALA A 25 -6.72 -8.18 -8.62
N LEU A 26 -7.19 -7.54 -7.55
CA LEU A 26 -7.71 -6.18 -7.60
C LEU A 26 -6.63 -5.15 -7.93
N MET A 27 -5.40 -5.31 -7.44
CA MET A 27 -4.26 -4.46 -7.81
C MET A 27 -3.95 -4.56 -9.30
N LEU A 28 -4.01 -5.76 -9.89
CA LEU A 28 -3.84 -5.95 -11.34
C LEU A 28 -4.95 -5.26 -12.13
N LEU A 29 -6.21 -5.36 -11.68
CA LEU A 29 -7.33 -4.65 -12.31
C LEU A 29 -7.12 -3.14 -12.27
N LYS A 30 -6.75 -2.59 -11.10
CA LYS A 30 -6.41 -1.17 -10.95
C LYS A 30 -5.27 -0.74 -11.88
N PHE A 31 -4.26 -1.59 -12.02
CA PHE A 31 -3.12 -1.34 -12.90
C PHE A 31 -3.53 -1.28 -14.38
N PHE A 32 -4.40 -2.18 -14.85
CA PHE A 32 -4.91 -2.15 -16.22
C PHE A 32 -5.79 -0.94 -16.51
N GLU A 33 -6.62 -0.52 -15.55
CA GLU A 33 -7.44 0.70 -15.70
C GLU A 33 -6.57 1.96 -15.79
N ASN A 34 -5.54 2.07 -14.94
CA ASN A 34 -4.59 3.17 -14.99
C ASN A 34 -3.69 3.17 -16.24
N PHE A 35 -3.57 2.04 -16.95
CA PHE A 35 -2.81 1.92 -18.20
C PHE A 35 -3.50 2.63 -19.38
N GLY A 36 -4.82 2.84 -19.30
CA GLY A 36 -5.61 3.51 -20.34
C GLY A 36 -5.63 5.04 -20.28
N GLU A 37 -5.15 5.62 -19.18
CA GLU A 37 -5.27 7.06 -18.91
C GLU A 37 -4.03 7.80 -19.45
N LYS A 38 -4.18 8.52 -20.57
CA LYS A 38 -3.09 9.29 -21.21
C LYS A 38 -2.71 10.52 -20.37
N VAL A 39 -1.43 10.88 -20.34
CA VAL A 39 -0.96 12.09 -19.63
C VAL A 39 -1.40 13.32 -20.43
N ASP A 40 -2.41 14.03 -19.92
CA ASP A 40 -2.87 15.28 -20.51
C ASP A 40 -2.03 16.49 -20.05
N VAL A 41 -1.69 17.36 -21.00
CA VAL A 41 -0.70 18.45 -20.87
C VAL A 41 -1.23 19.66 -20.08
N SER A 42 -2.50 19.65 -19.65
CA SER A 42 -3.13 20.79 -18.96
C SER A 42 -2.89 20.83 -17.44
N ALA A 43 -2.12 19.89 -16.87
CA ALA A 43 -1.81 19.83 -15.45
C ALA A 43 -0.62 20.74 -15.08
N VAL A 44 -0.83 22.06 -15.09
CA VAL A 44 0.17 23.09 -14.71
C VAL A 44 0.53 23.08 -13.21
N ASP A 45 -0.14 22.31 -12.37
CA ASP A 45 0.20 22.26 -10.94
C ASP A 45 1.00 21.01 -10.62
N VAL A 46 2.18 21.21 -10.04
CA VAL A 46 3.11 20.18 -9.53
C VAL A 46 2.47 19.25 -8.48
N PHE A 47 1.32 19.64 -7.93
CA PHE A 47 0.48 18.79 -7.09
C PHE A 47 -0.51 17.91 -7.87
N LYS A 48 -0.74 18.20 -9.16
CA LYS A 48 -1.69 17.47 -10.02
C LYS A 48 -1.17 16.21 -10.67
N VAL A 49 0.12 15.91 -10.59
CA VAL A 49 0.61 14.57 -10.99
C VAL A 49 0.26 13.52 -9.92
N VAL A 50 -0.03 13.95 -8.70
CA VAL A 50 -0.68 13.14 -7.66
C VAL A 50 -2.22 13.27 -7.74
N ASP A 51 -2.74 14.38 -8.28
CA ASP A 51 -4.18 14.66 -8.45
C ASP A 51 -4.77 14.09 -9.77
N SER A 52 -3.96 13.68 -10.75
CA SER A 52 -4.44 12.83 -11.84
C SER A 52 -4.71 11.39 -11.35
N ALA A 53 -4.35 11.07 -10.10
CA ALA A 53 -4.81 9.88 -9.40
C ALA A 53 -6.05 10.13 -8.53
N THR A 54 -6.61 11.35 -8.50
CA THR A 54 -7.83 11.70 -7.74
C THR A 54 -9.04 12.01 -8.63
N ASN A 55 -8.85 12.19 -9.95
CA ASN A 55 -9.92 12.00 -10.95
C ASN A 55 -10.10 10.51 -11.30
N VAL A 56 -9.96 9.64 -10.30
CA VAL A 56 -10.27 8.23 -10.47
C VAL A 56 -11.74 8.11 -10.81
N SER A 57 -12.01 7.53 -11.99
CA SER A 57 -13.32 6.96 -12.29
C SER A 57 -13.86 6.27 -11.02
N PRO A 58 -15.14 6.44 -10.67
CA PRO A 58 -15.73 5.85 -9.45
C PRO A 58 -15.41 4.35 -9.28
N ILE A 59 -15.19 3.65 -10.40
CA ILE A 59 -14.78 2.26 -10.49
C ILE A 59 -13.37 2.03 -9.92
N VAL A 60 -12.38 2.84 -10.31
CA VAL A 60 -11.00 2.74 -9.81
C VAL A 60 -10.95 3.04 -8.31
N GLY A 61 -11.78 3.98 -7.84
CA GLY A 61 -11.97 4.27 -6.42
C GLY A 61 -12.53 3.06 -5.65
N ALA A 62 -13.58 2.42 -6.16
CA ALA A 62 -14.16 1.22 -5.58
C ALA A 62 -13.19 0.04 -5.53
N ILE A 63 -12.38 -0.16 -6.60
CA ILE A 63 -11.31 -1.16 -6.63
C ILE A 63 -10.25 -0.86 -5.57
N GLY A 64 -9.86 0.42 -5.42
CA GLY A 64 -8.93 0.87 -4.37
C GLY A 64 -9.42 0.55 -2.96
N LEU A 65 -10.71 0.76 -2.69
CA LEU A 65 -11.34 0.41 -1.41
C LEU A 65 -11.37 -1.10 -1.20
N GLY A 66 -11.67 -1.88 -2.24
CA GLY A 66 -11.61 -3.35 -2.20
C GLY A 66 -10.21 -3.87 -1.86
N ILE A 67 -9.16 -3.27 -2.43
CA ILE A 67 -7.76 -3.59 -2.10
C ILE A 67 -7.53 -3.32 -0.60
N ALA A 68 -7.86 -2.12 -0.11
CA ALA A 68 -7.62 -1.74 1.28
C ALA A 68 -8.33 -2.69 2.28
N LEU A 69 -9.58 -3.08 2.00
CA LEU A 69 -10.31 -4.05 2.81
C LEU A 69 -9.60 -5.41 2.84
N CYS A 70 -9.15 -5.90 1.69
CA CYS A 70 -8.42 -7.16 1.61
C CYS A 70 -7.11 -7.10 2.40
N GLN A 71 -6.35 -6.01 2.28
CA GLN A 71 -5.10 -5.82 3.01
C GLN A 71 -5.32 -5.81 4.52
N VAL A 72 -6.36 -5.12 5.00
CA VAL A 72 -6.71 -5.07 6.42
C VAL A 72 -7.09 -6.45 6.94
N VAL A 73 -7.81 -7.26 6.16
CA VAL A 73 -8.15 -8.65 6.54
C VAL A 73 -6.89 -9.52 6.67
N ALA A 74 -5.89 -9.35 5.81
CA ALA A 74 -4.60 -10.05 5.94
C ALA A 74 -3.84 -9.58 7.19
N TRP A 75 -3.80 -8.26 7.41
CA TRP A 75 -3.14 -7.64 8.56
C TRP A 75 -3.79 -7.95 9.90
N GLU A 76 -5.09 -8.21 9.95
CA GLU A 76 -5.77 -8.64 11.17
C GLU A 76 -5.28 -10.04 11.62
N GLN A 77 -4.88 -10.91 10.68
CA GLN A 77 -4.24 -12.18 11.05
C GLN A 77 -2.86 -11.95 11.69
N LEU A 78 -2.11 -10.96 11.21
CA LEU A 78 -0.83 -10.57 11.81
C LEU A 78 -1.01 -9.97 13.19
N ARG A 79 -1.99 -9.09 13.36
CA ARG A 79 -2.35 -8.53 14.66
C ARG A 79 -2.69 -9.63 15.66
N TYR A 80 -3.50 -10.61 15.26
CA TYR A 80 -3.86 -11.74 16.11
C TYR A 80 -2.63 -12.58 16.50
N ALA A 81 -1.72 -12.83 15.56
CA ALA A 81 -0.47 -13.52 15.82
C ALA A 81 0.47 -12.75 16.78
N LEU A 82 0.51 -11.42 16.66
CA LEU A 82 1.27 -10.52 17.56
C LEU A 82 0.69 -10.46 18.97
N LEU A 83 -0.64 -10.47 19.10
CA LEU A 83 -1.34 -10.57 20.38
C LEU A 83 -1.01 -11.90 21.07
N LYS A 84 -1.05 -13.02 20.34
CA LYS A 84 -0.68 -14.34 20.87
C LYS A 84 0.79 -14.42 21.30
N ALA A 85 1.66 -13.63 20.67
CA ALA A 85 3.08 -13.51 21.04
C ALA A 85 3.36 -12.49 22.17
N ASP A 86 2.31 -11.92 22.77
CA ASP A 86 2.35 -10.94 23.86
C ASP A 86 3.22 -9.70 23.54
N LYS A 87 3.09 -9.19 22.30
CA LYS A 87 3.80 -7.98 21.83
C LYS A 87 2.84 -6.83 21.57
N PHE A 88 2.29 -6.28 22.65
CA PHE A 88 1.33 -5.17 22.62
C PHE A 88 1.78 -3.95 21.77
N TRP A 89 3.05 -3.54 21.90
CA TRP A 89 3.59 -2.39 21.13
C TRP A 89 3.56 -2.60 19.61
N LEU A 90 3.82 -3.83 19.14
CA LEU A 90 3.78 -4.14 17.70
C LEU A 90 2.34 -4.25 17.20
N GLN A 91 1.45 -4.75 18.06
CA GLN A 91 0.02 -4.77 17.77
C GLN A 91 -0.54 -3.36 17.60
N LEU A 92 -0.15 -2.41 18.47
CA LEU A 92 -0.60 -1.03 18.37
C LEU A 92 -0.16 -0.39 17.04
N ALA A 93 1.11 -0.57 16.67
CA ALA A 93 1.63 -0.09 15.38
C ALA A 93 0.84 -0.68 14.19
N GLN A 94 0.50 -1.98 14.24
CA GLN A 94 -0.31 -2.62 13.21
C GLN A 94 -1.73 -2.05 13.14
N ILE A 95 -2.38 -1.81 14.29
CA ILE A 95 -3.72 -1.22 14.34
C ILE A 95 -3.72 0.18 13.75
N VAL A 96 -2.73 1.01 14.09
CA VAL A 96 -2.58 2.36 13.55
C VAL A 96 -2.47 2.31 12.02
N ALA A 97 -1.61 1.43 11.47
CA ALA A 97 -1.48 1.26 10.03
C ALA A 97 -2.80 0.82 9.36
N MET A 98 -3.56 -0.10 9.96
CA MET A 98 -4.86 -0.55 9.45
C MET A 98 -5.89 0.57 9.42
N VAL A 99 -6.02 1.33 10.52
CA VAL A 99 -6.98 2.43 10.63
C VAL A 99 -6.67 3.53 9.62
N LEU A 100 -5.40 3.93 9.50
CA LEU A 100 -4.96 4.95 8.55
C LEU A 100 -5.17 4.52 7.09
N THR A 101 -4.94 3.23 6.78
CA THR A 101 -5.18 2.70 5.44
C THR A 101 -6.67 2.72 5.08
N LEU A 102 -7.54 2.33 6.02
CA LEU A 102 -8.99 2.42 5.82
C LEU A 102 -9.48 3.86 5.68
N LEU A 103 -9.00 4.76 6.55
CA LEU A 103 -9.36 6.18 6.49
C LEU A 103 -8.98 6.78 5.13
N GLY A 104 -7.76 6.50 4.66
CA GLY A 104 -7.28 6.94 3.35
C GLY A 104 -8.14 6.43 2.20
N ALA A 105 -8.48 5.13 2.22
CA ALA A 105 -9.30 4.53 1.18
C ALA A 105 -10.74 5.07 1.17
N VAL A 106 -11.34 5.27 2.35
CA VAL A 106 -12.70 5.82 2.46
C VAL A 106 -12.75 7.27 1.98
N VAL A 107 -11.81 8.10 2.41
CA VAL A 107 -11.73 9.51 1.97
C VAL A 107 -11.47 9.60 0.46
N ALA A 108 -10.69 8.68 -0.12
CA ALA A 108 -10.42 8.66 -1.55
C ALA A 108 -11.66 8.37 -2.42
N VAL A 109 -12.66 7.65 -1.90
CA VAL A 109 -13.89 7.30 -2.65
C VAL A 109 -15.02 8.30 -2.40
N MET A 110 -14.91 9.14 -1.37
CA MET A 110 -15.92 10.17 -1.11
C MET A 110 -15.90 11.24 -2.21
N PRO A 111 -17.07 11.66 -2.72
CA PRO A 111 -17.14 12.74 -3.69
C PRO A 111 -16.65 14.04 -3.06
N SER A 112 -15.67 14.67 -3.71
CA SER A 112 -15.02 15.91 -3.26
C SER A 112 -15.98 17.11 -3.26
N GLY A 113 -17.03 17.05 -4.09
CA GLY A 113 -17.94 18.18 -4.37
C GLY A 113 -17.26 19.32 -5.15
N THR A 114 -16.04 19.14 -5.64
CA THR A 114 -15.33 20.13 -6.45
C THR A 114 -15.96 20.25 -7.82
N THR A 115 -16.16 21.48 -8.29
CA THR A 115 -16.80 21.75 -9.58
C THR A 115 -15.88 22.55 -10.49
N LEU A 116 -15.99 22.33 -11.80
CA LEU A 116 -15.37 23.18 -12.80
C LEU A 116 -16.25 24.42 -12.98
N THR A 117 -15.68 25.61 -12.80
CA THR A 117 -16.36 26.86 -13.14
C THR A 117 -16.48 26.98 -14.66
N ALA A 118 -17.42 27.80 -15.13
CA ALA A 118 -17.58 28.08 -16.57
C ALA A 118 -16.33 28.69 -17.23
N SER A 119 -15.38 29.21 -16.45
CA SER A 119 -14.08 29.71 -16.89
C SER A 119 -12.98 28.63 -16.96
N GLY A 120 -13.30 27.36 -16.67
CA GLY A 120 -12.34 26.25 -16.64
C GLY A 120 -11.49 26.18 -15.38
N ALA A 121 -11.76 27.02 -14.37
CA ALA A 121 -11.08 26.96 -13.08
C ALA A 121 -11.72 25.91 -12.16
N MET A 122 -10.90 25.19 -11.40
CA MET A 122 -11.41 24.24 -10.40
C MET A 122 -11.85 25.02 -9.15
N MET A 123 -13.14 24.99 -8.83
CA MET A 123 -13.65 25.47 -7.56
C MET A 123 -13.53 24.36 -6.53
N GLN A 124 -12.49 24.46 -5.70
CA GLN A 124 -12.19 23.46 -4.69
C GLN A 124 -13.00 23.71 -3.41
N THR A 125 -13.72 22.70 -2.91
CA THR A 125 -14.37 22.75 -1.60
C THR A 125 -13.34 22.55 -0.49
N SER A 126 -13.67 22.92 0.76
CA SER A 126 -12.81 22.62 1.92
C SER A 126 -12.51 21.12 2.05
N PHE A 127 -13.49 20.27 1.73
CA PHE A 127 -13.31 18.82 1.69
C PHE A 127 -12.43 18.36 0.53
N GLY A 128 -12.55 18.96 -0.66
CA GLY A 128 -11.66 18.68 -1.79
C GLY A 128 -10.21 19.07 -1.52
N ALA A 129 -9.96 20.16 -0.80
CA ALA A 129 -8.62 20.55 -0.36
C ALA A 129 -8.04 19.56 0.68
N PHE A 130 -8.87 19.10 1.61
CA PHE A 130 -8.51 18.06 2.56
C PHE A 130 -8.22 16.72 1.86
N GLN A 131 -9.06 16.29 0.92
CA GLN A 131 -8.92 15.05 0.16
C GLN A 131 -7.63 15.03 -0.68
N ALA A 132 -7.20 16.19 -1.21
CA ALA A 132 -5.95 16.32 -1.94
C ALA A 132 -4.71 16.27 -1.02
N ALA A 133 -4.79 16.83 0.19
CA ALA A 133 -3.67 16.88 1.14
C ALA A 133 -3.52 15.59 1.97
N LEU A 134 -4.64 14.89 2.24
CA LEU A 134 -4.68 13.72 3.11
C LEU A 134 -3.72 12.58 2.68
N PRO A 135 -3.60 12.20 1.39
CA PRO A 135 -2.71 11.12 0.96
C PRO A 135 -1.27 11.33 1.43
N PHE A 136 -0.75 12.56 1.38
CA PHE A 136 0.62 12.86 1.80
C PHE A 136 0.83 12.56 3.29
N TYR A 137 0.02 13.18 4.15
CA TYR A 137 0.13 13.01 5.61
C TYR A 137 -0.18 11.57 6.03
N ASN A 138 -1.18 10.95 5.40
CA ASN A 138 -1.59 9.60 5.70
C ASN A 138 -0.50 8.58 5.32
N ASN A 139 0.09 8.72 4.13
CA ASN A 139 1.19 7.85 3.69
C ASN A 139 2.44 8.01 4.57
N LEU A 140 2.74 9.23 5.02
CA LEU A 140 3.84 9.48 5.96
C LEU A 140 3.60 8.79 7.30
N ALA A 141 2.40 8.91 7.87
CA ALA A 141 2.04 8.27 9.13
C ALA A 141 2.04 6.74 9.02
N ILE A 142 1.50 6.18 7.93
CA ILE A 142 1.56 4.74 7.62
C ILE A 142 3.02 4.29 7.47
N GLY A 143 3.86 5.08 6.80
CA GLY A 143 5.29 4.83 6.65
C GLY A 143 5.99 4.69 8.01
N ILE A 144 5.77 5.64 8.92
CA ILE A 144 6.34 5.60 10.27
C ILE A 144 5.83 4.37 11.05
N ALA A 145 4.53 4.07 10.98
CA ALA A 145 3.95 2.89 11.64
C ALA A 145 4.56 1.58 11.12
N ASN A 146 4.74 1.47 9.80
CA ASN A 146 5.38 0.32 9.16
C ASN A 146 6.87 0.23 9.50
N LEU A 147 7.58 1.35 9.64
CA LEU A 147 8.98 1.37 10.06
C LEU A 147 9.14 0.86 11.50
N LEU A 148 8.30 1.34 12.43
CA LEU A 148 8.30 0.89 13.83
C LEU A 148 7.96 -0.61 13.93
N LEU A 149 6.97 -1.05 13.15
CA LEU A 149 6.57 -2.44 13.10
C LEU A 149 7.66 -3.32 12.48
N GLY A 150 8.25 -2.89 11.36
CA GLY A 150 9.34 -3.56 10.67
C GLY A 150 10.59 -3.70 11.54
N ALA A 151 11.00 -2.62 12.21
CA ALA A 151 12.12 -2.63 13.16
C ALA A 151 11.85 -3.57 14.34
N GLY A 152 10.66 -3.51 14.93
CA GLY A 152 10.29 -4.38 16.04
C GLY A 152 10.23 -5.86 15.65
N LEU A 153 9.72 -6.17 14.46
CA LEU A 153 9.75 -7.53 13.90
C LEU A 153 11.18 -8.01 13.63
N ALA A 154 12.01 -7.16 13.01
CA ALA A 154 13.37 -7.50 12.62
C ALA A 154 14.29 -7.75 13.82
N MET A 155 14.07 -7.04 14.94
CA MET A 155 14.86 -7.19 16.16
C MET A 155 14.40 -8.35 17.05
N LYS A 156 13.07 -8.55 17.19
CA LYS A 156 12.50 -9.47 18.19
C LYS A 156 12.24 -10.89 17.66
N PHE A 157 12.15 -11.08 16.33
CA PHE A 157 11.82 -12.36 15.71
C PHE A 157 12.97 -12.92 14.87
N ALA A 158 12.84 -14.16 14.42
CA ALA A 158 13.81 -14.83 13.53
C ALA A 158 13.11 -15.37 12.27
N GLY A 159 13.87 -15.93 11.33
CA GLY A 159 13.32 -16.63 10.17
C GLY A 159 12.45 -15.76 9.24
N LYS A 160 11.33 -16.32 8.76
CA LYS A 160 10.42 -15.70 7.78
C LYS A 160 9.79 -14.41 8.32
N VAL A 161 9.53 -14.34 9.63
CA VAL A 161 8.99 -13.14 10.31
C VAL A 161 10.00 -11.98 10.29
N ARG A 162 11.29 -12.27 10.51
CA ARG A 162 12.36 -11.26 10.45
C ARG A 162 12.52 -10.70 9.04
N LEU A 163 12.44 -11.56 8.02
CA LEU A 163 12.51 -11.14 6.62
C LEU A 163 11.37 -10.19 6.26
N TYR A 164 10.14 -10.48 6.71
CA TYR A 164 9.01 -9.55 6.54
C TYR A 164 9.24 -8.22 7.28
N GLY A 165 9.80 -8.25 8.49
CA GLY A 165 10.19 -7.03 9.22
C GLY A 165 11.21 -6.17 8.47
N VAL A 166 12.23 -6.78 7.88
CA VAL A 166 13.22 -6.07 7.03
C VAL A 166 12.58 -5.54 5.75
N ALA A 167 11.71 -6.34 5.12
CA ALA A 167 11.00 -5.91 3.92
C ALA A 167 10.10 -4.70 4.17
N LEU A 168 9.44 -4.63 5.33
CA LEU A 168 8.67 -3.46 5.78
C LEU A 168 9.52 -2.23 6.04
N LEU A 169 10.82 -2.39 6.34
CA LEU A 169 11.74 -1.26 6.47
C LEU A 169 12.22 -0.75 5.11
N VAL A 170 12.61 -1.66 4.22
CA VAL A 170 13.34 -1.32 2.99
C VAL A 170 12.40 -1.02 1.83
N LEU A 171 11.39 -1.86 1.59
CA LEU A 171 10.56 -1.76 0.39
C LEU A 171 9.69 -0.50 0.34
N PRO A 172 9.06 -0.04 1.44
CA PRO A 172 8.31 1.23 1.42
C PRO A 172 9.20 2.44 1.12
N VAL A 173 10.43 2.47 1.66
CA VAL A 173 11.39 3.57 1.42
C VAL A 173 11.81 3.60 -0.05
N LEU A 174 12.11 2.44 -0.65
CA LEU A 174 12.39 2.35 -2.08
C LEU A 174 11.22 2.78 -2.95
N SER A 175 9.99 2.43 -2.56
CA SER A 175 8.76 2.86 -3.24
C SER A 175 8.56 4.37 -3.21
N LEU A 176 8.90 5.03 -2.10
CA LEU A 176 8.86 6.49 -1.98
C LEU A 176 9.94 7.15 -2.84
N LEU A 177 11.18 6.66 -2.77
CA LEU A 177 12.29 7.14 -3.60
C LEU A 177 11.98 7.05 -5.10
N ALA A 178 11.36 5.95 -5.55
CA ALA A 178 10.92 5.80 -6.94
C ALA A 178 9.87 6.86 -7.34
N GLY A 179 8.99 7.25 -6.41
CA GLY A 179 8.03 8.33 -6.64
C GLY A 179 8.67 9.71 -6.73
N GLU A 180 9.57 10.03 -5.80
CA GLU A 180 10.31 11.30 -5.84
C GLU A 180 11.18 11.43 -7.10
N PHE A 181 11.75 10.31 -7.55
CA PHE A 181 12.52 10.29 -8.81
C PHE A 181 11.65 10.66 -10.02
N TYR A 182 10.42 10.16 -10.10
CA TYR A 182 9.48 10.54 -11.16
C TYR A 182 9.07 12.02 -11.04
N THR A 183 8.78 12.51 -9.84
CA THR A 183 8.47 13.93 -9.60
C THR A 183 9.63 14.83 -10.02
N TYR A 184 10.87 14.43 -9.76
CA TYR A 184 12.06 15.15 -10.19
C TYR A 184 12.18 15.20 -11.72
N LEU A 185 11.99 14.06 -12.41
CA LEU A 185 11.98 14.01 -13.88
C LEU A 185 10.89 14.90 -14.48
N TYR A 186 9.72 14.99 -13.84
CA TYR A 186 8.62 15.83 -14.30
C TYR A 186 8.87 17.33 -14.11
N THR A 187 9.44 17.73 -12.97
CA THR A 187 9.52 19.15 -12.55
C THR A 187 10.82 19.84 -12.90
N SER A 188 11.93 19.10 -12.87
CA SER A 188 13.28 19.67 -12.85
C SER A 188 14.09 19.34 -14.11
N VAL A 189 13.63 18.38 -14.92
CA VAL A 189 14.29 17.99 -16.17
C VAL A 189 13.53 18.56 -17.36
N GLY A 190 14.03 19.66 -17.92
CA GLY A 190 13.52 20.23 -19.17
C GLY A 190 13.88 19.38 -20.39
N GLY A 191 12.99 19.32 -21.37
CA GLY A 191 13.24 18.66 -22.67
C GLY A 191 12.83 17.19 -22.77
N LEU A 192 12.19 16.62 -21.74
CA LEU A 192 11.58 15.28 -21.83
C LEU A 192 10.31 15.32 -22.69
N THR A 193 10.19 14.37 -23.62
CA THR A 193 8.94 14.20 -24.37
C THR A 193 7.86 13.57 -23.48
N LEU A 194 6.60 13.85 -23.76
CA LEU A 194 5.46 13.27 -23.04
C LEU A 194 5.48 11.74 -23.04
N GLN A 195 5.93 11.13 -24.14
CA GLN A 195 6.06 9.67 -24.28
C GLN A 195 7.14 9.09 -23.35
N THR A 196 8.25 9.82 -23.17
CA THR A 196 9.31 9.44 -22.24
C THR A 196 8.81 9.50 -20.80
N LEU A 197 8.05 10.55 -20.46
CA LEU A 197 7.46 10.72 -19.14
C LEU A 197 6.42 9.63 -18.82
N GLU A 198 5.54 9.30 -19.78
CA GLU A 198 4.60 8.18 -19.66
C GLU A 198 5.30 6.86 -19.40
N THR A 199 6.44 6.61 -20.07
CA THR A 199 7.23 5.40 -19.88
C THR A 199 7.77 5.31 -18.45
N TYR A 200 8.32 6.40 -17.90
CA TYR A 200 8.79 6.45 -16.51
C TYR A 200 7.66 6.31 -15.50
N ARG A 201 6.49 6.93 -15.76
CA ARG A 201 5.29 6.76 -14.93
C ARG A 201 4.87 5.30 -14.85
N THR A 202 4.84 4.62 -15.99
CA THR A 202 4.50 3.20 -16.08
C THR A 202 5.50 2.33 -15.33
N MET A 203 6.81 2.58 -15.50
CA MET A 203 7.85 1.87 -14.75
C MET A 203 7.71 2.05 -13.23
N MET A 204 7.41 3.27 -12.77
CA MET A 204 7.14 3.55 -11.37
C MET A 204 5.92 2.75 -10.87
N LEU A 205 4.82 2.75 -11.60
CA LEU A 205 3.61 2.00 -11.22
C LEU A 205 3.86 0.48 -11.15
N ILE A 206 4.61 -0.08 -12.10
CA ILE A 206 5.02 -1.49 -12.08
C ILE A 206 5.87 -1.79 -10.83
N PHE A 207 6.83 -0.92 -10.52
CA PHE A 207 7.68 -1.09 -9.35
C PHE A 207 6.88 -1.04 -8.04
N GLN A 208 5.98 -0.08 -7.90
CA GLN A 208 5.12 0.05 -6.72
C GLN A 208 4.16 -1.13 -6.56
N PHE A 209 3.61 -1.64 -7.67
CA PHE A 209 2.81 -2.86 -7.69
C PHE A 209 3.64 -4.06 -7.20
N ALA A 210 4.85 -4.25 -7.75
CA ALA A 210 5.72 -5.36 -7.36
C ALA A 210 6.10 -5.30 -5.88
N VAL A 211 6.38 -4.11 -5.35
CA VAL A 211 6.65 -3.89 -3.92
C VAL A 211 5.44 -4.28 -3.07
N GLN A 212 4.24 -3.81 -3.39
CA GLN A 212 3.04 -4.13 -2.61
C GLN A 212 2.67 -5.61 -2.67
N ALA A 213 2.71 -6.22 -3.86
CA ALA A 213 2.49 -7.65 -4.03
C ALA A 213 3.54 -8.47 -3.27
N GLY A 214 4.81 -8.06 -3.33
CA GLY A 214 5.91 -8.69 -2.60
C GLY A 214 5.69 -8.67 -1.09
N LEU A 215 5.25 -7.54 -0.52
CA LEU A 215 4.93 -7.42 0.90
C LEU A 215 3.78 -8.37 1.30
N MET A 216 2.73 -8.48 0.49
CA MET A 216 1.60 -9.38 0.75
C MET A 216 2.00 -10.86 0.69
N VAL A 217 2.86 -11.24 -0.27
CA VAL A 217 3.40 -12.60 -0.38
C VAL A 217 4.34 -12.92 0.79
N LEU A 218 5.17 -11.96 1.23
CA LEU A 218 6.01 -12.15 2.40
C LEU A 218 5.18 -12.29 3.68
N LEU A 219 4.11 -11.50 3.83
CA LEU A 219 3.16 -11.62 4.92
C LEU A 219 2.56 -13.03 4.98
N ARG A 220 2.09 -13.56 3.84
CA ARG A 220 1.59 -14.93 3.71
C ARG A 220 2.62 -15.95 4.20
N ARG A 221 3.89 -15.77 3.86
CA ARG A 221 4.99 -16.67 4.28
C ARG A 221 5.34 -16.59 5.76
N THR A 222 4.91 -15.56 6.49
CA THR A 222 5.15 -15.46 7.93
C THR A 222 4.24 -16.37 8.77
N MET A 223 3.19 -16.94 8.18
CA MET A 223 2.14 -17.69 8.88
C MET A 223 1.95 -19.08 8.28
N SER A 224 1.84 -20.10 9.12
CA SER A 224 1.56 -21.48 8.72
C SER A 224 0.43 -22.09 9.56
N GLY A 225 -0.20 -23.14 9.03
CA GLY A 225 -1.20 -23.90 9.77
C GLY A 225 -0.58 -24.61 10.98
N VAL A 226 -1.33 -24.69 12.08
CA VAL A 226 -1.02 -25.61 13.20
C VAL A 226 -0.97 -27.03 12.63
N GLY A 227 0.22 -27.63 12.58
CA GLY A 227 0.49 -28.95 11.99
C GLY A 227 1.46 -28.95 10.80
N GLU A 228 1.50 -27.88 9.99
CA GLU A 228 2.44 -27.77 8.84
C GLU A 228 3.84 -27.32 9.27
N SER A 229 3.91 -26.49 10.32
CA SER A 229 5.17 -26.00 10.95
C SER A 229 6.07 -27.15 11.44
N ASN A 230 5.47 -28.23 11.95
CA ASN A 230 6.21 -29.41 12.45
C ASN A 230 6.82 -30.25 11.32
N ALA A 231 6.33 -30.12 10.09
CA ALA A 231 6.92 -30.81 8.93
C ALA A 231 8.18 -30.07 8.44
N GLU A 232 8.15 -28.74 8.40
CA GLU A 232 9.33 -27.92 8.00
C GLU A 232 10.48 -27.99 9.02
N ILE A 233 10.23 -28.37 10.29
CA ILE A 233 11.27 -28.52 11.33
C ILE A 233 11.93 -29.91 11.29
N ASN A 234 11.26 -30.93 10.75
CA ASN A 234 11.80 -32.30 10.66
C ASN A 234 12.54 -32.59 9.35
N GLU A 235 12.54 -31.65 8.39
CA GLU A 235 13.28 -31.77 7.11
C GLU A 235 14.53 -30.88 7.04
N ALA A 236 14.93 -30.25 8.15
CA ALA A 236 16.16 -29.44 8.26
C ALA A 236 17.13 -30.02 9.29
#